data_AF-A0A9N8EG95-F1
#
_entry.id   AF-A0A9N8EG95-F1
#
_cell.length_a   1.000
_cell.length_b   1.000
_cell.length_c   1.000
_cell.angle_alpha   90.00
_cell.angle_beta   90.00
_cell.angle_gamma   90.00
#
_symmetry.space_group_name_H-M   'P 1'
#
loop_
_entity.id
_entity.type
_entity.pdbx_description
1 polymer ?
#
loop_
_entity_poly.entity_id
_entity_poly.type
_entity_poly.pdbx_seq_one_letter_code
_entity_poly.pdbx_strand_id
1 'polypeptide(L)'
;MAQSIDVAAYQLLKKYPPDKGNTYSFPPEENLWLHSHQAILGEAESMRKALEALVERRKTTAKNEPLEAWVVDCLHTVWSGHRQYLEAHHEHEEVTVGEIAKKRFQWPKEISTTHADIDNMFKAIQDLMVNLRSAMETQNGLEADQVLERLLEKWTGYQKELTLHIELEEATIVPLVRAYMSHNEMNMLIFKIMSNVPKNELGAIVHYTGEEHIRTVSMPYQRMPSFLWQWLLKPAVDSYRLTYVASAEAVRLGIPKPSEPKPAGLTSRFFKGMMACFSFPFSVLQNVLTTLTASNPTKALKSD
;
A
#
# COMPACT_ATOMS: atom_id res chain seq x y z
N MET A 1 16.26 -17.61 -8.02
CA MET A 1 17.01 -16.33 -8.04
C MET A 1 16.54 -15.58 -9.26
N ALA A 2 15.93 -14.40 -9.08
CA ALA A 2 15.53 -13.56 -10.20
C ALA A 2 16.77 -13.23 -11.05
N GLN A 3 16.62 -13.26 -12.37
CA GLN A 3 17.71 -12.94 -13.29
C GLN A 3 18.07 -11.46 -13.12
N SER A 4 19.33 -11.18 -12.82
CA SER A 4 19.81 -9.79 -12.74
C SER A 4 19.63 -9.11 -14.10
N ILE A 5 18.91 -7.99 -14.13
CA ILE A 5 18.75 -7.19 -15.35
C ILE A 5 20.06 -6.46 -15.70
N ASP A 6 20.27 -6.21 -17.00
CA ASP A 6 21.32 -5.29 -17.46
C ASP A 6 20.84 -3.84 -17.33
N VAL A 7 21.15 -3.22 -16.19
CA VAL A 7 20.75 -1.83 -15.90
C VAL A 7 21.33 -0.81 -16.90
N ALA A 8 22.46 -1.11 -17.55
CA ALA A 8 23.09 -0.20 -18.50
C ALA A 8 22.32 -0.14 -19.82
N ALA A 9 21.63 -1.22 -20.21
CA ALA A 9 20.76 -1.24 -21.38
C ALA A 9 19.59 -0.25 -21.29
N TYR A 10 19.23 0.19 -20.08
CA TYR A 10 18.16 1.16 -19.83
C TYR A 10 18.66 2.61 -19.74
N GLN A 11 19.96 2.87 -19.92
CA GLN A 11 20.50 4.21 -19.77
C GLN A 11 20.00 5.15 -20.88
N LEU A 12 19.35 6.27 -20.51
CA LEU A 12 18.95 7.29 -21.49
C LEU A 12 20.06 8.29 -21.79
N LEU A 13 20.72 8.80 -20.76
CA LEU A 13 21.70 9.89 -20.86
C LEU A 13 22.96 9.55 -20.07
N LYS A 14 24.14 9.76 -20.68
CA LYS A 14 25.44 9.52 -20.03
C LYS A 14 25.64 10.27 -18.71
N LYS A 15 24.97 11.42 -18.53
CA LYS A 15 25.03 12.22 -17.30
C LYS A 15 24.34 11.57 -16.09
N TYR A 16 23.53 10.54 -16.32
CA TYR A 16 22.91 9.71 -15.28
C TYR A 16 23.46 8.29 -15.43
N PRO A 17 24.66 7.99 -14.91
CA PRO A 17 25.17 6.63 -14.89
C PRO A 17 24.43 5.76 -13.85
N PRO A 18 24.37 4.42 -14.04
CA PRO A 18 23.80 3.48 -13.08
C PRO A 18 24.75 3.19 -11.90
N ASP A 19 25.21 4.23 -11.20
CA ASP A 19 26.27 4.15 -10.18
C ASP A 19 25.77 4.38 -8.74
N LYS A 20 24.45 4.44 -8.52
CA LYS A 20 23.85 4.83 -7.23
C LYS A 20 23.57 3.66 -6.28
N GLY A 21 23.75 2.42 -6.72
CA GLY A 21 23.42 1.24 -5.92
C GLY A 21 24.15 1.17 -4.57
N ASN A 22 25.41 1.63 -4.53
CA ASN A 22 26.23 1.66 -3.30
C ASN A 22 25.81 2.73 -2.28
N THR A 23 24.90 3.64 -2.65
CA THR A 23 24.39 4.67 -1.74
C THR A 23 23.35 4.14 -0.76
N TYR A 24 22.82 2.94 -1.01
CA TYR A 24 21.91 2.23 -0.13
C TYR A 24 22.70 1.39 0.86
N SER A 25 22.47 1.61 2.15
CA SER A 25 23.14 0.89 3.24
C SER A 25 22.41 -0.39 3.66
N PHE A 26 21.36 -0.78 2.93
CA PHE A 26 20.48 -1.89 3.25
C PHE A 26 20.16 -2.68 1.98
N PRO A 27 19.86 -3.99 2.12
CA PRO A 27 19.59 -4.85 0.98
C PRO A 27 18.24 -4.50 0.34
N PRO A 28 17.99 -4.83 -0.95
CA PRO A 28 16.78 -4.43 -1.66
C PRO A 28 15.47 -4.77 -0.95
N GLU A 29 15.44 -5.89 -0.23
CA GLU A 29 14.29 -6.45 0.50
C GLU A 29 13.79 -5.50 1.61
N GLU A 30 14.66 -4.63 2.13
CA GLU A 30 14.32 -3.66 3.18
C GLU A 30 13.83 -2.30 2.63
N ASN A 31 13.58 -2.24 1.32
CA ASN A 31 13.00 -1.08 0.68
C ASN A 31 11.51 -0.97 1.01
N LEU A 32 11.06 0.22 1.42
CA LEU A 32 9.63 0.48 1.67
C LEU A 32 8.73 0.21 0.47
N TRP A 33 9.27 0.29 -0.76
CA TRP A 33 8.56 -0.13 -1.96
C TRP A 33 8.17 -1.62 -1.89
N LEU A 34 9.12 -2.50 -1.55
CA LEU A 34 8.87 -3.94 -1.43
C LEU A 34 7.96 -4.27 -0.25
N HIS A 35 8.10 -3.55 0.86
CA HIS A 35 7.15 -3.67 1.97
C HIS A 35 5.72 -3.27 1.56
N SER A 36 5.58 -2.30 0.66
CA SER A 36 4.28 -1.90 0.12
C SER A 36 3.69 -2.98 -0.77
N HIS A 37 4.50 -3.57 -1.66
CA HIS A 37 4.10 -4.72 -2.48
C HIS A 37 3.67 -5.92 -1.63
N GLN A 38 4.45 -6.26 -0.60
CA GLN A 38 4.12 -7.33 0.32
C GLN A 38 2.77 -7.07 1.01
N ALA A 39 2.50 -5.81 1.42
CA ALA A 39 1.24 -5.45 2.04
C ALA A 39 0.06 -5.56 1.07
N ILE A 40 0.21 -5.09 -0.17
CA ILE A 40 -0.79 -5.21 -1.24
C ILE A 40 -1.14 -6.69 -1.51
N LEU A 41 -0.12 -7.54 -1.67
CA LEU A 41 -0.32 -8.98 -1.88
C LEU A 41 -0.94 -9.65 -0.65
N GLY A 42 -0.55 -9.23 0.54
CA GLY A 42 -1.13 -9.67 1.80
C GLY A 42 -2.62 -9.34 1.91
N GLU A 43 -3.01 -8.11 1.53
CA GLU A 43 -4.40 -7.66 1.48
C GLU A 43 -5.22 -8.49 0.50
N ALA A 44 -4.68 -8.68 -0.71
CA ALA A 44 -5.30 -9.48 -1.77
C ALA A 44 -5.56 -10.91 -1.30
N GLU A 45 -4.57 -11.53 -0.66
CA GLU A 45 -4.69 -12.87 -0.11
C GLU A 45 -5.69 -12.98 1.05
N SER A 46 -5.70 -11.99 1.97
CA SER A 46 -6.66 -11.95 3.08
C SER A 46 -8.10 -11.88 2.57
N MET A 47 -8.37 -11.05 1.56
CA MET A 47 -9.70 -10.94 0.96
C MET A 47 -10.10 -12.21 0.20
N ARG A 48 -9.19 -12.85 -0.54
CA ARG A 48 -9.45 -14.14 -1.20
C ARG A 48 -9.88 -15.19 -0.17
N LYS A 49 -9.11 -15.35 0.91
CA LYS A 49 -9.43 -16.29 2.00
C LYS A 49 -10.78 -15.99 2.65
N ALA A 50 -11.13 -14.72 2.83
CA ALA A 50 -12.44 -14.33 3.36
C ALA A 50 -13.59 -14.73 2.43
N LEU A 51 -13.45 -14.48 1.12
CA LEU A 51 -14.43 -14.86 0.11
C LEU A 51 -14.59 -16.38 0.00
N GLU A 52 -13.48 -17.13 -0.01
CA GLU A 52 -13.51 -18.60 -0.06
C GLU A 52 -14.27 -19.20 1.12
N ALA A 53 -13.94 -18.74 2.34
CA ALA A 53 -14.59 -19.21 3.55
C ALA A 53 -16.10 -18.86 3.55
N LEU A 54 -16.45 -17.68 3.05
CA LEU A 54 -17.84 -17.26 2.92
C LEU A 54 -18.61 -18.14 1.91
N VAL A 55 -18.09 -18.31 0.70
CA VAL A 55 -18.69 -19.15 -0.34
C VAL A 55 -18.87 -20.58 0.16
N GLU A 56 -17.88 -21.15 0.84
CA GLU A 56 -17.96 -22.52 1.36
C GLU A 56 -19.04 -22.66 2.44
N ARG A 57 -19.13 -21.73 3.39
CA ARG A 57 -20.21 -21.76 4.40
C ARG A 57 -21.59 -21.65 3.77
N ARG A 58 -21.74 -20.81 2.75
CA ARG A 58 -23.02 -20.59 2.06
C ARG A 58 -23.53 -21.87 1.37
N LYS A 59 -22.64 -22.77 0.90
CA LYS A 59 -23.04 -24.08 0.35
C LYS A 59 -23.77 -24.98 1.36
N THR A 60 -23.49 -24.81 2.64
CA THR A 60 -24.08 -25.61 3.73
C THR A 60 -25.28 -24.94 4.41
N THR A 61 -25.53 -23.66 4.10
CA THR A 61 -26.65 -22.89 4.64
C THR A 61 -27.94 -23.27 3.91
N ALA A 62 -29.12 -23.05 4.51
CA ALA A 62 -30.37 -23.33 3.80
C ALA A 62 -30.45 -22.48 2.51
N LYS A 63 -30.86 -23.11 1.41
CA LYS A 63 -30.99 -22.43 0.12
C LYS A 63 -31.91 -21.22 0.26
N ASN A 64 -31.50 -20.09 -0.33
CA ASN A 64 -32.21 -18.81 -0.37
C ASN A 64 -32.18 -17.97 0.92
N GLU A 65 -31.38 -18.31 1.94
CA GLU A 65 -31.18 -17.37 3.05
C GLU A 65 -30.48 -16.09 2.55
N PRO A 66 -30.98 -14.89 2.88
CA PRO A 66 -30.29 -13.64 2.54
C PRO A 66 -28.90 -13.54 3.18
N LEU A 67 -28.00 -12.76 2.58
CA LEU A 67 -26.76 -12.39 3.25
C LEU A 67 -27.03 -11.43 4.40
N GLU A 68 -26.33 -11.63 5.51
CA GLU A 68 -26.37 -10.71 6.63
C GLU A 68 -25.70 -9.38 6.26
N ALA A 69 -26.32 -8.26 6.63
CA ALA A 69 -25.85 -6.93 6.25
C ALA A 69 -24.40 -6.64 6.67
N TRP A 70 -24.00 -7.12 7.85
CA TRP A 70 -22.64 -6.92 8.35
C TRP A 70 -21.58 -7.61 7.45
N VAL A 71 -21.92 -8.71 6.78
CA VAL A 71 -21.01 -9.40 5.85
C VAL A 71 -20.74 -8.50 4.65
N VAL A 72 -21.80 -7.96 4.07
CA VAL A 72 -21.72 -7.05 2.91
C VAL A 72 -20.93 -5.79 3.28
N ASP A 73 -21.22 -5.18 4.43
CA ASP A 73 -20.49 -4.00 4.90
C ASP A 73 -19.00 -4.27 5.15
N CYS A 74 -18.65 -5.44 5.69
CA CYS A 74 -17.26 -5.84 5.87
C CYS A 74 -16.54 -6.04 4.52
N LEU A 75 -17.17 -6.72 3.55
CA LEU A 75 -16.60 -6.90 2.21
C LEU A 75 -16.37 -5.56 1.51
N HIS A 76 -17.32 -4.62 1.61
CA HIS A 76 -17.16 -3.26 1.10
C HIS A 76 -16.04 -2.49 1.80
N THR A 77 -15.91 -2.62 3.11
CA THR A 77 -14.84 -1.98 3.89
C THR A 77 -13.47 -2.47 3.43
N VAL A 78 -13.31 -3.79 3.29
CA VAL A 78 -12.08 -4.43 2.79
C VAL A 78 -11.79 -3.97 1.37
N TRP A 79 -12.75 -4.04 0.46
CA TRP A 79 -12.58 -3.60 -0.93
C TRP A 79 -12.20 -2.12 -1.04
N SER A 80 -12.93 -1.24 -0.36
CA SER A 80 -12.66 0.19 -0.42
C SER A 80 -11.27 0.54 0.12
N GLY A 81 -10.82 -0.15 1.18
CA GLY A 81 -9.47 0.00 1.70
C GLY A 81 -8.43 -0.45 0.66
N HIS A 82 -8.55 -1.68 0.18
CA HIS A 82 -7.60 -2.24 -0.78
C HIS A 82 -7.47 -1.39 -2.04
N ARG A 83 -8.61 -0.98 -2.61
CA ARG A 83 -8.67 -0.14 -3.78
C ARG A 83 -7.98 1.20 -3.55
N GLN A 84 -8.28 1.90 -2.44
CA GLN A 84 -7.64 3.17 -2.11
C GLN A 84 -6.12 3.02 -1.98
N TYR A 85 -5.65 1.93 -1.38
CA TYR A 85 -4.22 1.67 -1.27
C TYR A 85 -3.61 1.49 -2.66
N LEU A 86 -4.12 0.57 -3.48
CA LEU A 86 -3.48 0.30 -4.77
C LEU A 86 -3.52 1.52 -5.72
N GLU A 87 -4.63 2.26 -5.75
CA GLU A 87 -4.73 3.49 -6.57
C GLU A 87 -3.66 4.52 -6.13
N ALA A 88 -3.48 4.73 -4.83
CA ALA A 88 -2.45 5.63 -4.31
C ALA A 88 -1.03 5.12 -4.60
N HIS A 89 -0.80 3.81 -4.44
CA HIS A 89 0.47 3.16 -4.75
C HIS A 89 0.86 3.39 -6.21
N HIS A 90 -0.01 3.03 -7.17
CA HIS A 90 0.24 3.27 -8.59
C HIS A 90 0.45 4.76 -8.91
N GLU A 91 -0.30 5.67 -8.26
CA GLU A 91 -0.09 7.12 -8.43
C GLU A 91 1.32 7.54 -7.98
N HIS A 92 1.81 7.03 -6.83
CA HIS A 92 3.16 7.30 -6.36
C HIS A 92 4.21 6.81 -7.35
N GLU A 93 4.02 5.62 -7.93
CA GLU A 93 4.92 5.02 -8.90
C GLU A 93 5.00 5.81 -10.20
N GLU A 94 3.85 6.20 -10.77
CA GLU A 94 3.80 6.86 -12.07
C GLU A 94 4.09 8.36 -12.00
N VAL A 95 3.52 9.05 -11.00
CA VAL A 95 3.56 10.52 -10.89
C VAL A 95 4.71 11.01 -10.04
N THR A 96 5.02 10.34 -8.92
CA THR A 96 6.08 10.84 -8.03
C THR A 96 7.45 10.30 -8.42
N VAL A 97 7.57 8.97 -8.54
CA VAL A 97 8.85 8.33 -8.88
C VAL A 97 9.06 8.34 -10.38
N GLY A 98 8.04 7.94 -11.14
CA GLY A 98 8.06 7.77 -12.60
C GLY A 98 8.48 9.03 -13.34
N GLU A 99 7.97 10.21 -12.93
CA GLU A 99 8.37 11.49 -13.53
C GLU A 99 9.87 11.80 -13.42
N ILE A 100 10.53 11.35 -12.36
CA ILE A 100 11.97 11.54 -12.16
C ILE A 100 12.74 10.43 -12.86
N ALA A 101 12.29 9.19 -12.70
CA ALA A 101 12.87 7.99 -13.30
C ALA A 101 12.94 8.08 -14.83
N LYS A 102 11.84 8.49 -15.48
CA LYS A 102 11.72 8.68 -16.95
C LYS A 102 12.70 9.71 -17.52
N LYS A 103 13.30 10.57 -16.67
CA LYS A 103 14.36 11.53 -17.08
C LYS A 103 15.76 10.93 -17.01
N ARG A 104 15.93 9.77 -16.37
CA ARG A 104 17.24 9.15 -16.06
C ARG A 104 17.46 7.85 -16.81
N PHE A 105 16.44 6.99 -16.88
CA PHE A 105 16.49 5.71 -17.56
C PHE A 105 15.20 5.45 -18.33
N GLN A 106 15.26 4.51 -19.27
CA GLN A 106 14.14 4.10 -20.08
C GLN A 106 13.16 3.34 -19.17
N TRP A 107 12.01 3.95 -18.88
CA TRP A 107 10.95 3.27 -18.13
C TRP A 107 10.40 2.11 -18.98
N PRO A 108 10.43 0.85 -18.49
CA PRO A 108 9.83 -0.27 -19.21
C PRO A 108 8.36 -0.01 -19.50
N LYS A 109 7.91 -0.28 -20.73
CA LYS A 109 6.54 0.02 -21.17
C LYS A 109 5.52 -0.94 -20.57
N GLU A 110 6.00 -2.12 -20.20
CA GLU A 110 5.24 -3.23 -19.64
C GLU A 110 4.63 -2.84 -18.29
N ILE A 111 5.30 -2.00 -17.50
CA ILE A 111 4.81 -1.52 -16.19
C ILE A 111 3.53 -0.70 -16.36
N SER A 112 3.57 0.37 -17.15
CA SER A 112 2.40 1.23 -17.33
C SER A 112 1.25 0.52 -18.06
N THR A 113 1.55 -0.50 -18.87
CA THR A 113 0.51 -1.31 -19.52
C THR A 113 -0.23 -2.17 -18.50
N THR A 114 0.50 -2.80 -17.58
CA THR A 114 -0.09 -3.71 -16.58
C THR A 114 -0.90 -2.97 -15.51
N HIS A 115 -0.56 -1.71 -15.16
CA HIS A 115 -1.42 -0.86 -14.33
C HIS A 115 -2.83 -0.69 -14.93
N ALA A 116 -2.93 -0.41 -16.23
CA ALA A 116 -4.22 -0.22 -16.90
C ALA A 116 -5.07 -1.52 -16.95
N ASP A 117 -4.42 -2.67 -17.08
CA ASP A 117 -5.10 -3.97 -17.03
C ASP A 117 -5.67 -4.24 -15.63
N ILE A 118 -4.89 -3.97 -14.58
CA ILE A 118 -5.33 -4.06 -13.18
C ILE A 118 -6.53 -3.12 -12.91
N ASP A 119 -6.49 -1.87 -13.39
CA ASP A 119 -7.59 -0.91 -13.25
C ASP A 119 -8.90 -1.40 -13.89
N ASN A 120 -8.82 -2.15 -14.98
CA ASN A 120 -10.00 -2.75 -15.60
C ASN A 120 -10.56 -3.90 -14.77
N MET A 121 -9.71 -4.69 -14.11
CA MET A 121 -10.14 -5.71 -13.15
C MET A 121 -10.82 -5.08 -11.93
N PHE A 122 -10.33 -3.92 -11.49
CA PHE A 122 -10.93 -3.14 -10.40
C PHE A 122 -12.37 -2.74 -10.69
N LYS A 123 -12.64 -2.27 -11.91
CA LYS A 123 -14.01 -1.92 -12.33
C LYS A 123 -14.94 -3.13 -12.26
N ALA A 124 -14.49 -4.28 -12.76
CA ALA A 124 -15.29 -5.52 -12.72
C ALA A 124 -15.59 -5.98 -11.29
N ILE A 125 -14.61 -5.90 -10.38
CA ILE A 125 -14.80 -6.22 -8.95
C ILE A 125 -15.73 -5.19 -8.29
N GLN A 126 -15.57 -3.90 -8.59
CA GLN A 126 -16.42 -2.83 -8.07
C GLN A 126 -17.89 -3.03 -8.47
N ASP A 127 -18.16 -3.40 -9.71
CA ASP A 127 -19.52 -3.68 -10.21
C ASP A 127 -20.13 -4.87 -9.47
N LEU A 128 -19.34 -5.93 -9.21
CA LEU A 128 -19.79 -7.08 -8.42
C LEU A 128 -20.07 -6.70 -6.97
N MET A 129 -19.29 -5.81 -6.36
CA MET A 129 -19.57 -5.29 -5.02
C MET A 129 -20.88 -4.50 -4.97
N VAL A 130 -21.17 -3.68 -5.99
CA VAL A 130 -22.46 -2.98 -6.09
C VAL A 130 -23.61 -3.98 -6.24
N ASN A 131 -23.46 -4.98 -7.11
CA ASN A 131 -24.47 -6.02 -7.31
C ASN A 131 -24.71 -6.85 -6.04
N LEU A 132 -23.68 -7.10 -5.23
CA LEU A 132 -23.81 -7.82 -3.97
C LEU A 132 -24.71 -7.09 -2.98
N ARG A 133 -24.57 -5.76 -2.89
CA ARG A 133 -25.44 -4.91 -2.06
C ARG A 133 -26.89 -4.94 -2.57
N SER A 134 -27.10 -4.81 -3.88
CA SER A 134 -28.43 -4.92 -4.48
C SER A 134 -29.09 -6.27 -4.21
N ALA A 135 -28.35 -7.38 -4.34
CA ALA A 135 -28.85 -8.73 -4.09
C ALA A 135 -29.23 -8.97 -2.61
N MET A 136 -28.52 -8.32 -1.67
CA MET A 136 -28.87 -8.33 -0.26
C MET A 136 -30.20 -7.60 0.00
N GLU A 137 -30.42 -6.44 -0.65
CA GLU A 137 -31.63 -5.64 -0.48
C GLU A 137 -32.90 -6.32 -1.02
N THR A 138 -32.78 -7.13 -2.09
CA THR A 138 -33.89 -7.92 -2.63
C THR A 138 -34.24 -9.15 -1.79
N GLN A 139 -33.45 -9.44 -0.74
CA GLN A 139 -33.57 -10.64 0.10
C GLN A 139 -33.52 -11.95 -0.71
N ASN A 140 -32.88 -11.93 -1.89
CA ASN A 140 -32.75 -13.09 -2.76
C ASN A 140 -31.41 -13.78 -2.52
N GLY A 141 -31.40 -14.76 -1.60
CA GLY A 141 -30.18 -15.48 -1.25
C GLY A 141 -29.47 -16.16 -2.43
N LEU A 142 -30.21 -16.65 -3.43
CA LEU A 142 -29.64 -17.31 -4.61
C LEU A 142 -28.85 -16.34 -5.50
N GLU A 143 -29.35 -15.12 -5.69
CA GLU A 143 -28.67 -14.09 -6.46
C GLU A 143 -27.38 -13.65 -5.76
N ALA A 144 -27.43 -13.49 -4.43
CA ALA A 144 -26.27 -13.17 -3.63
C ALA A 144 -25.17 -14.24 -3.74
N ASP A 145 -25.54 -15.53 -3.70
CA ASP A 145 -24.59 -16.65 -3.86
C ASP A 145 -23.91 -16.62 -5.24
N GLN A 146 -24.67 -16.39 -6.31
CA GLN A 146 -24.12 -16.27 -7.66
C GLN A 146 -23.20 -15.06 -7.83
N VAL A 147 -23.47 -13.95 -7.13
CA VAL A 147 -22.57 -12.78 -7.11
C VAL A 147 -21.29 -13.12 -6.36
N LEU A 148 -21.37 -13.79 -5.20
CA LEU A 148 -20.20 -14.19 -4.40
C LEU A 148 -19.27 -15.15 -5.15
N GLU A 149 -19.82 -16.15 -5.86
CA GLU A 149 -19.02 -17.08 -6.66
C GLU A 149 -18.25 -16.34 -7.77
N ARG A 150 -18.92 -15.45 -8.50
CA ARG A 150 -18.28 -14.61 -9.54
C ARG A 150 -17.26 -13.65 -8.95
N LEU A 151 -17.54 -13.09 -7.78
CA LEU A 151 -16.62 -12.21 -7.07
C LEU A 151 -15.35 -12.96 -6.66
N LEU A 152 -15.47 -14.16 -6.12
CA LEU A 152 -14.33 -15.01 -5.79
C LEU A 152 -13.50 -15.38 -7.04
N GLU A 153 -14.16 -15.76 -8.14
CA GLU A 153 -13.49 -16.04 -9.41
C GLU A 153 -12.69 -14.83 -9.91
N LYS A 154 -13.32 -13.64 -9.97
CA LYS A 154 -12.67 -12.40 -10.42
C LYS A 154 -11.56 -11.96 -9.49
N TRP A 155 -11.74 -12.08 -8.17
CA TRP A 155 -10.72 -11.76 -7.19
C TRP A 155 -9.50 -12.66 -7.33
N THR A 156 -9.70 -13.97 -7.53
CA THR A 156 -8.62 -14.93 -7.72
C THR A 156 -7.82 -14.63 -8.99
N GLY A 157 -8.50 -14.31 -10.10
CA GLY A 157 -7.85 -13.84 -11.32
C GLY A 157 -7.05 -12.55 -11.09
N TYR A 158 -7.65 -11.58 -10.40
CA TYR A 158 -7.01 -10.31 -10.06
C TYR A 158 -5.75 -10.50 -9.21
N GLN A 159 -5.81 -11.27 -8.13
CA GLN A 159 -4.66 -11.53 -7.26
C GLN A 159 -3.49 -12.14 -8.05
N LYS A 160 -3.78 -13.05 -9.00
CA LYS A 160 -2.77 -13.65 -9.85
C LYS A 160 -2.07 -12.60 -10.73
N GLU A 161 -2.83 -11.78 -11.45
CA GLU A 161 -2.26 -10.74 -12.32
C GLU A 161 -1.51 -9.67 -11.52
N LEU A 162 -2.03 -9.28 -10.35
CA LEU A 162 -1.37 -8.38 -9.41
C LEU A 162 -0.02 -8.93 -8.95
N THR A 163 0.05 -10.24 -8.65
CA THR A 163 1.31 -10.91 -8.29
C THR A 163 2.33 -10.81 -9.41
N LEU A 164 1.92 -11.12 -10.65
CA LEU A 164 2.81 -11.05 -11.82
C LEU A 164 3.31 -9.63 -12.08
N HIS A 165 2.44 -8.63 -11.91
CA HIS A 165 2.78 -7.22 -12.04
C HIS A 165 3.82 -6.78 -11.00
N ILE A 166 3.59 -7.10 -9.72
CA ILE A 166 4.53 -6.79 -8.64
C ILE A 166 5.88 -7.49 -8.83
N GLU A 167 5.87 -8.77 -9.23
CA GLU A 167 7.10 -9.51 -9.53
C GLU A 167 7.90 -8.84 -10.67
N LEU A 168 7.20 -8.34 -11.69
CA LEU A 168 7.82 -7.61 -12.80
C LEU A 168 8.46 -6.31 -12.31
N GLU A 169 7.77 -5.52 -11.49
CA GLU A 169 8.30 -4.27 -10.92
C GLU A 169 9.52 -4.51 -10.04
N GLU A 170 9.46 -5.49 -9.15
CA GLU A 170 10.57 -5.85 -8.27
C GLU A 170 11.79 -6.37 -9.04
N ALA A 171 11.56 -7.12 -10.12
CA ALA A 171 12.64 -7.62 -10.97
C ALA A 171 13.24 -6.54 -11.88
N THR A 172 12.50 -5.46 -12.18
CA THR A 172 12.91 -4.47 -13.18
C THR A 172 13.07 -3.06 -12.61
N ILE A 173 11.97 -2.44 -12.17
CA ILE A 173 11.92 -1.05 -11.69
C ILE A 173 12.77 -0.85 -10.45
N VAL A 174 12.66 -1.73 -9.46
CA VAL A 174 13.38 -1.53 -8.19
C VAL A 174 14.91 -1.52 -8.40
N PRO A 175 15.51 -2.46 -9.15
CA PRO A 175 16.92 -2.39 -9.50
C PRO A 175 17.28 -1.13 -10.30
N LEU A 176 16.45 -0.71 -11.26
CA LEU A 176 16.68 0.52 -12.04
C LEU A 176 16.67 1.77 -11.15
N VAL A 177 15.65 1.93 -10.31
CA VAL A 177 15.56 3.04 -9.35
C VAL A 177 16.81 3.08 -8.47
N ARG A 178 17.23 1.95 -7.90
CA ARG A 178 18.44 1.89 -7.06
C ARG A 178 19.72 2.17 -7.84
N ALA A 179 19.79 1.83 -9.12
CA ALA A 179 20.95 2.08 -9.96
C ALA A 179 21.08 3.56 -10.34
N TYR A 180 19.97 4.25 -10.62
CA TYR A 180 19.95 5.62 -11.17
C TYR A 180 19.55 6.71 -10.17
N MET A 181 19.09 6.35 -8.97
CA MET A 181 18.69 7.28 -7.92
C MET A 181 19.43 6.92 -6.64
N SER A 182 20.00 7.93 -5.98
CA SER A 182 20.65 7.72 -4.69
C SER A 182 19.62 7.50 -3.58
N HIS A 183 20.03 6.82 -2.52
CA HIS A 183 19.19 6.62 -1.33
C HIS A 183 18.65 7.94 -0.76
N ASN A 184 19.46 9.02 -0.72
CA ASN A 184 18.98 10.32 -0.26
C ASN A 184 17.87 10.90 -1.17
N GLU A 185 18.01 10.76 -2.49
CA GLU A 185 16.97 11.22 -3.43
C GLU A 185 15.67 10.44 -3.25
N MET A 186 15.76 9.12 -3.11
CA MET A 186 14.60 8.29 -2.85
C MET A 186 13.95 8.61 -1.51
N ASN A 187 14.72 8.86 -0.44
CA ASN A 187 14.15 9.24 0.85
C ASN A 187 13.38 10.56 0.77
N MET A 188 13.85 11.53 -0.01
CA MET A 188 13.09 12.78 -0.22
C MET A 188 11.74 12.51 -0.89
N LEU A 189 11.68 11.58 -1.85
CA LEU A 189 10.42 11.18 -2.49
C LEU A 189 9.53 10.41 -1.53
N ILE A 190 10.10 9.48 -0.77
CA ILE A 190 9.37 8.72 0.27
C ILE A 190 8.77 9.69 1.29
N PHE A 191 9.51 10.68 1.79
CA PHE A 191 8.95 11.66 2.72
C PHE A 191 7.84 12.51 2.08
N LYS A 192 7.95 12.84 0.79
CA LYS A 192 6.88 13.52 0.04
C LYS A 192 5.63 12.63 -0.06
N ILE A 193 5.80 11.35 -0.38
CA ILE A 193 4.72 10.35 -0.45
C ILE A 193 4.06 10.20 0.94
N MET A 194 4.85 9.92 1.98
CA MET A 194 4.37 9.74 3.36
C MET A 194 3.59 10.93 3.91
N SER A 195 3.75 12.13 3.34
CA SER A 195 2.99 13.31 3.76
C SER A 195 1.55 13.35 3.23
N ASN A 196 1.26 12.58 2.17
CA ASN A 196 -0.06 12.51 1.51
C ASN A 196 -0.66 11.11 1.50
N VAL A 197 0.12 10.10 1.90
CA VAL A 197 -0.28 8.70 1.87
C VAL A 197 -1.54 8.45 2.72
N PRO A 198 -2.50 7.66 2.22
CA PRO A 198 -3.63 7.20 3.02
C PRO A 198 -3.18 6.49 4.30
N LYS A 199 -3.94 6.68 5.39
CA LYS A 199 -3.63 6.00 6.66
C LYS A 199 -3.74 4.48 6.58
N ASN A 200 -4.61 3.97 5.70
CA ASN A 200 -4.75 2.52 5.55
C ASN A 200 -3.47 1.90 4.96
N GLU A 201 -2.87 2.52 3.94
CA GLU A 201 -1.62 2.09 3.31
C GLU A 201 -0.48 2.02 4.33
N LEU A 202 -0.26 3.09 5.11
CA LEU A 202 0.74 3.07 6.19
C LEU A 202 0.46 1.96 7.21
N GLY A 203 -0.81 1.77 7.57
CA GLY A 203 -1.20 0.73 8.50
C GLY A 203 -0.99 -0.68 7.94
N ALA A 204 -1.26 -0.88 6.65
CA ALA A 204 -1.09 -2.14 5.94
C ALA A 204 0.39 -2.53 5.88
N ILE A 205 1.26 -1.58 5.47
CA ILE A 205 2.72 -1.77 5.45
C ILE A 205 3.21 -2.24 6.82
N VAL A 206 2.86 -1.53 7.89
CA VAL A 206 3.29 -1.90 9.25
C VAL A 206 2.70 -3.24 9.70
N HIS A 207 1.46 -3.54 9.31
CA HIS A 207 0.82 -4.82 9.64
C HIS A 207 1.55 -6.01 9.02
N TYR A 208 1.82 -5.96 7.71
CA TYR A 208 2.39 -7.08 6.98
C TYR A 208 3.91 -7.20 7.12
N THR A 209 4.63 -6.09 7.28
CA THR A 209 6.07 -6.11 7.61
C THR A 209 6.32 -6.48 9.07
N GLY A 210 5.42 -6.09 9.97
CA GLY A 210 5.54 -6.30 11.41
C GLY A 210 6.08 -5.07 12.15
N GLU A 211 5.42 -4.74 13.27
CA GLU A 211 5.71 -3.53 14.05
C GLU A 211 7.15 -3.47 14.56
N GLU A 212 7.67 -4.60 15.05
CA GLU A 212 9.03 -4.67 15.57
C GLU A 212 10.05 -4.42 14.45
N HIS A 213 9.89 -5.09 13.31
CA HIS A 213 10.77 -4.94 12.15
C HIS A 213 10.79 -3.51 11.62
N ILE A 214 9.61 -2.88 11.47
CA ILE A 214 9.53 -1.48 11.07
C ILE A 214 10.32 -0.57 12.02
N ARG A 215 10.20 -0.78 13.33
CA ARG A 215 10.85 0.08 14.34
C ARG A 215 12.35 -0.12 14.42
N THR A 216 12.81 -1.37 14.37
CA THR A 216 14.20 -1.72 14.67
C THR A 216 15.07 -1.83 13.43
N VAL A 217 14.46 -2.01 12.24
CA VAL A 217 15.17 -2.23 10.97
C VAL A 217 14.82 -1.13 9.96
N SER A 218 13.56 -1.07 9.52
CA SER A 218 13.17 -0.24 8.37
C SER A 218 13.29 1.26 8.67
N MET A 219 12.79 1.73 9.82
CA MET A 219 12.90 3.14 10.20
C MET A 219 14.35 3.63 10.29
N PRO A 220 15.28 2.92 10.98
CA PRO A 220 16.70 3.27 10.95
C PRO A 220 17.31 3.33 9.55
N TYR A 221 17.01 2.35 8.68
CA TYR A 221 17.52 2.33 7.31
C TYR A 221 17.06 3.52 6.47
N GLN A 222 15.79 3.90 6.62
CA GLN A 222 15.21 5.04 5.93
C GLN A 222 15.53 6.39 6.62
N ARG A 223 16.30 6.37 7.72
CA ARG A 223 16.60 7.52 8.57
C ARG A 223 15.34 8.24 9.06
N MET A 224 14.27 7.48 9.29
CA MET A 224 13.01 8.00 9.82
C MET A 224 13.18 8.30 11.32
N PRO A 225 12.84 9.52 11.79
CA PRO A 225 12.86 9.84 13.20
C PRO A 225 11.94 8.91 14.02
N SER A 226 12.42 8.43 15.17
CA SER A 226 11.69 7.47 16.01
C SER A 226 10.33 7.97 16.51
N PHE A 227 10.13 9.29 16.64
CA PHE A 227 8.85 9.85 17.06
C PHE A 227 7.72 9.57 16.04
N LEU A 228 8.03 9.42 14.74
CA LEU A 228 7.04 9.11 13.71
C LEU A 228 6.32 7.78 14.00
N TRP A 229 6.99 6.86 14.71
CA TRP A 229 6.34 5.63 15.18
C TRP A 229 5.08 5.93 15.97
N GLN A 230 5.19 6.75 17.02
CA GLN A 230 4.07 6.98 17.95
C GLN A 230 2.98 7.86 17.34
N TRP A 231 3.35 8.82 16.50
CA TRP A 231 2.43 9.83 16.01
C TRP A 231 1.77 9.50 14.67
N LEU A 232 2.44 8.70 13.83
CA LEU A 232 1.98 8.39 12.48
C LEU A 232 1.72 6.90 12.29
N LEU A 233 2.75 6.07 12.48
CA LEU A 233 2.68 4.65 12.10
C LEU A 233 1.82 3.81 13.05
N LYS A 234 1.98 3.99 14.37
CA LYS A 234 1.21 3.24 15.37
C LYS A 234 -0.30 3.51 15.28
N PRO A 235 -0.78 4.77 15.19
CA PRO A 235 -2.20 5.04 14.97
C PRO A 235 -2.71 4.51 13.63
N ALA A 236 -1.88 4.53 12.58
CA ALA A 236 -2.25 4.01 11.26
C ALA A 236 -2.47 2.49 11.30
N VAL A 237 -1.53 1.71 11.88
CA VAL A 237 -1.69 0.25 12.01
C VAL A 237 -2.85 -0.14 12.92
N ASP A 238 -3.09 0.61 13.99
CA ASP A 238 -4.25 0.37 14.87
C ASP A 238 -5.56 0.59 14.12
N SER A 239 -5.66 1.70 13.37
CA SER A 239 -6.83 1.98 12.53
C SER A 239 -7.02 0.91 11.47
N TYR A 240 -5.95 0.52 10.76
CA TYR A 240 -5.98 -0.49 9.70
C TYR A 240 -6.43 -1.86 10.24
N ARG A 241 -5.93 -2.28 11.40
CA ARG A 241 -6.35 -3.54 12.03
C ARG A 241 -7.81 -3.51 12.46
N LEU A 242 -8.25 -2.39 13.02
CA LEU A 242 -9.63 -2.23 13.48
C LEU A 242 -10.64 -2.18 12.32
N THR A 243 -10.25 -1.65 11.17
CA THR A 243 -11.11 -1.55 9.99
C THR A 243 -10.91 -2.75 9.07
N TYR A 244 -9.82 -2.78 8.31
CA TYR A 244 -9.57 -3.76 7.26
C TYR A 244 -9.44 -5.18 7.80
N VAL A 245 -8.48 -5.41 8.70
CA VAL A 245 -8.16 -6.78 9.17
C VAL A 245 -9.34 -7.38 9.91
N ALA A 246 -9.96 -6.63 10.82
CA ALA A 246 -11.11 -7.10 11.57
C ALA A 246 -12.34 -7.36 10.68
N SER A 247 -12.55 -6.59 9.60
CA SER A 247 -13.61 -6.87 8.61
C SER A 247 -13.32 -8.12 7.78
N ALA A 248 -12.09 -8.29 7.29
CA ALA A 248 -11.69 -9.50 6.56
C ALA A 248 -11.82 -10.75 7.43
N GLU A 249 -11.35 -10.68 8.68
CA GLU A 249 -11.45 -11.79 9.64
C GLU A 249 -12.89 -12.08 10.06
N ALA A 250 -13.74 -11.06 10.25
CA ALA A 250 -15.15 -11.25 10.54
C ALA A 250 -15.84 -12.06 9.43
N VAL A 251 -15.62 -11.69 8.17
CA VAL A 251 -16.12 -12.45 7.02
C VAL A 251 -15.49 -13.83 6.97
N ARG A 252 -14.17 -13.97 7.15
CA ARG A 252 -13.48 -15.26 7.09
C ARG A 252 -14.00 -16.23 8.15
N LEU A 253 -14.23 -15.77 9.37
CA LEU A 253 -14.66 -16.58 10.50
C LEU A 253 -16.19 -16.77 10.55
N GLY A 254 -16.97 -15.95 9.85
CA GLY A 254 -18.43 -15.99 9.92
C GLY A 254 -18.98 -15.44 11.23
N ILE A 255 -18.26 -14.52 11.88
CA ILE A 255 -18.69 -13.84 13.11
C ILE A 255 -18.62 -12.33 12.91
N PRO A 256 -19.64 -11.56 13.35
CA PRO A 256 -19.63 -10.10 13.21
C PRO A 256 -18.39 -9.47 13.85
N LYS A 257 -17.88 -8.39 13.22
CA LYS A 257 -16.81 -7.57 13.81
C LYS A 257 -17.25 -7.07 15.20
N PRO A 258 -16.40 -7.12 16.23
CA PRO A 258 -16.69 -6.45 17.50
C PRO A 258 -17.08 -4.99 17.26
N SER A 259 -18.14 -4.53 17.94
CA SER A 259 -18.51 -3.12 17.88
C SER A 259 -17.33 -2.27 18.30
N GLU A 260 -16.99 -1.25 17.52
CA GLU A 260 -15.91 -0.34 17.89
C GLU A 260 -16.20 0.21 19.29
N PRO A 261 -15.20 0.19 20.20
CA PRO A 261 -15.38 0.77 21.51
C PRO A 261 -15.78 2.23 21.29
N LYS A 262 -16.99 2.58 21.76
CA LYS A 262 -17.45 3.98 21.72
C LYS A 262 -16.33 4.81 22.33
N PRO A 263 -15.82 5.86 21.65
CA PRO A 263 -14.77 6.67 22.21
C PRO A 263 -15.24 7.13 23.59
N ALA A 264 -14.57 6.66 24.64
CA ALA A 264 -14.85 7.13 25.98
C ALA A 264 -14.80 8.65 25.90
N GLY A 265 -15.85 9.34 26.37
CA GLY A 265 -16.09 10.78 26.13
C GLY A 265 -15.00 11.74 26.62
N LEU A 266 -13.80 11.25 26.94
CA LEU A 266 -12.61 12.00 27.25
C LEU A 266 -11.81 12.37 25.99
N THR A 267 -11.67 13.68 25.79
CA THR A 267 -10.48 14.34 25.20
C THR A 267 -10.36 14.56 23.69
N SER A 268 -11.46 14.70 22.95
CA SER A 268 -11.44 15.42 21.66
C SER A 268 -10.85 16.85 21.79
N ARG A 269 -11.01 17.48 22.96
CA ARG A 269 -10.42 18.81 23.27
C ARG A 269 -8.90 18.79 23.48
N PHE A 270 -8.30 17.68 23.94
CA PHE A 270 -6.87 17.62 24.21
C PHE A 270 -6.08 17.40 22.90
N PHE A 271 -6.59 16.56 21.99
CA PHE A 271 -5.99 16.39 20.66
C PHE A 271 -6.09 17.64 19.78
N LYS A 272 -7.23 18.34 19.78
CA LYS A 272 -7.35 19.63 19.06
C LYS A 272 -6.47 20.73 19.66
N GLY A 273 -6.35 20.78 20.99
CA GLY A 273 -5.46 21.73 21.68
C GLY A 273 -3.98 21.46 21.42
N MET A 274 -3.58 20.18 21.39
CA MET A 274 -2.19 19.81 21.10
C MET A 274 -1.83 19.98 19.62
N MET A 275 -2.76 19.75 18.68
CA MET A 275 -2.56 20.10 17.25
C MET A 275 -2.53 21.63 17.01
N ALA A 276 -3.19 22.42 17.85
CA ALA A 276 -3.12 23.88 17.78
C ALA A 276 -1.83 24.45 18.40
N CYS A 277 -1.36 23.90 19.52
CA CYS A 277 -0.09 24.31 20.15
C CYS A 277 1.14 23.71 19.45
N PHE A 278 0.98 22.55 18.81
CA PHE A 278 1.92 21.97 17.85
C PHE A 278 1.33 22.05 16.45
N SER A 279 0.85 23.24 16.07
CA SER A 279 1.16 23.73 14.74
C SER A 279 2.68 23.90 14.67
N PHE A 280 3.42 22.79 14.75
CA PHE A 280 4.68 22.66 14.06
C PHE A 280 4.25 22.90 12.64
N PRO A 281 4.52 24.09 12.08
CA PRO A 281 4.07 24.33 10.73
C PRO A 281 4.68 23.20 9.90
N PHE A 282 3.95 22.72 8.91
CA PHE A 282 4.53 21.82 7.91
C PHE A 282 5.88 22.38 7.42
N SER A 283 6.05 23.71 7.48
CA SER A 283 7.31 24.42 7.31
C SER A 283 8.44 24.05 8.27
N VAL A 284 8.27 23.51 9.47
CA VAL A 284 9.38 22.99 10.31
C VAL A 284 9.79 21.58 9.89
N LEU A 285 8.86 20.69 9.53
CA LEU A 285 9.26 19.41 8.92
C LEU A 285 9.94 19.66 7.56
N GLN A 286 9.39 20.59 6.78
CA GLN A 286 9.95 21.08 5.53
C GLN A 286 11.27 21.84 5.77
N ASN A 287 11.42 22.62 6.85
CA ASN A 287 12.69 23.29 7.20
C ASN A 287 13.72 22.30 7.71
N VAL A 288 13.34 21.26 8.47
CA VAL A 288 14.25 20.18 8.86
C VAL A 288 14.70 19.41 7.62
N LEU A 289 13.78 19.08 6.70
CA LEU A 289 14.12 18.50 5.41
C LEU A 289 15.00 19.43 4.55
N THR A 290 14.73 20.74 4.54
CA THR A 290 15.51 21.76 3.81
C THR A 290 16.89 22.01 4.46
N THR A 291 16.99 21.89 5.78
CA THR A 291 18.25 22.05 6.52
C THR A 291 19.14 20.82 6.37
N LEU A 292 18.54 19.62 6.32
CA LEU A 292 19.24 18.36 6.04
C LEU A 292 19.72 18.27 4.58
N THR A 293 19.03 18.90 3.62
CA THR A 293 19.53 19.02 2.24
C THR A 293 20.59 20.11 2.08
N ALA A 294 20.52 21.19 2.86
CA ALA A 294 21.52 22.26 2.84
C ALA A 294 22.85 21.91 3.53
N SER A 295 22.89 20.91 4.41
CA SER A 295 24.10 20.52 5.16
C SER A 295 25.03 19.54 4.43
N ASN A 296 24.89 19.36 3.11
CA ASN A 296 25.81 18.57 2.30
C ASN A 296 26.68 19.51 1.42
N PRO A 297 27.74 20.13 1.96
CA PRO A 297 28.65 20.88 1.12
C PRO A 297 29.39 19.86 0.25
N THR A 298 29.06 19.85 -1.05
CA THR A 298 29.99 19.41 -2.08
C THR A 298 31.31 20.10 -1.83
N LYS A 299 32.28 19.38 -1.23
CA LYS A 299 33.69 19.74 -1.31
C LYS A 299 34.00 19.78 -2.80
N ALA A 300 34.09 20.97 -3.35
CA ALA A 300 34.65 21.22 -4.64
C ALA A 300 36.06 20.62 -4.66
N LEU A 301 36.23 19.53 -5.39
CA LEU A 301 37.53 19.06 -5.84
C LEU A 301 38.11 20.17 -6.72
N LYS A 302 39.06 20.93 -6.17
CA LYS A 302 39.98 21.72 -6.98
C LYS A 302 40.88 20.74 -7.70
N SER A 303 40.82 20.76 -9.02
CA SER A 303 41.80 20.14 -9.90
C SER A 303 43.07 20.99 -9.90
N ASP A 304 44.17 20.41 -9.43
CA ASP A 304 45.52 20.70 -9.92
C ASP A 304 45.89 19.63 -10.96
#